data_AF-A0A1M4W8S4-F1
#
_entry.id   AF-A0A1M4W8S4-F1
#
_cell.length_a   1.000
_cell.length_b   1.000
_cell.length_c   1.000
_cell.angle_alpha   90.00
_cell.angle_beta   90.00
_cell.angle_gamma   90.00
#
_symmetry.space_group_name_H-M   'P 1'
#
loop_
_entity.id
_entity.type
_entity.pdbx_description
1 polymer ?
#
loop_
_entity_poly.entity_id
_entity_poly.type
_entity_poly.pdbx_seq_one_letter_code
_entity_poly.pdbx_strand_id
1 'polypeptide(L)'
;MKIEFLPSDLNFCIYLLMSYPFASDHETESMLDEFISDHYQMPDQEWQTELTGEAKHHNGNDAQDWNGTTLQLEINEAVTLFVEYHPYETIFFFNEVYLGNTGGHFRLSLLKWTEFLQIIENRESSGLLFFLLLTLVVGAADEKEMIRNEIEQRLKITAFKAEHHPIIAMYLSNHVVFDEDDAEMFFEDPKLGTCCKRNHSERNPKNNEEEIIMVNEVIKLAMRPS
;
A
#
# COMPACT_ATOMS: atom_id res chain seq x y z
N MET A 1 18.59 -12.18 10.78
CA MET A 1 19.26 -11.35 9.74
C MET A 1 18.58 -10.00 9.78
N LYS A 2 19.26 -8.86 10.00
CA LYS A 2 18.53 -7.59 10.14
C LYS A 2 17.97 -7.15 8.78
N ILE A 3 16.65 -7.03 8.67
CA ILE A 3 15.98 -6.54 7.46
C ILE A 3 16.24 -5.04 7.30
N GLU A 4 16.59 -4.63 6.08
CA GLU A 4 16.73 -3.23 5.71
C GLU A 4 15.54 -2.80 4.85
N PHE A 5 14.81 -1.80 5.33
CA PHE A 5 13.68 -1.22 4.60
C PHE A 5 14.19 -0.17 3.63
N LEU A 6 14.82 -0.63 2.54
CA LEU A 6 15.42 0.25 1.53
C LEU A 6 14.85 -0.08 0.15
N PRO A 7 14.54 0.93 -0.69
CA PRO A 7 14.22 0.70 -2.10
C PRO A 7 15.33 -0.03 -2.87
N SER A 8 16.57 0.00 -2.39
CA SER A 8 17.69 -0.75 -2.98
C SER A 8 17.77 -2.21 -2.54
N ASP A 9 16.99 -2.66 -1.55
CA ASP A 9 16.90 -4.07 -1.15
C ASP A 9 15.90 -4.79 -2.07
N LEU A 10 16.40 -5.73 -2.87
CA LEU A 10 15.58 -6.48 -3.82
C LEU A 10 14.55 -7.38 -3.12
N ASN A 11 14.90 -8.02 -2.01
CA ASN A 11 13.96 -8.90 -1.32
C ASN A 11 12.79 -8.10 -0.76
N PHE A 12 13.09 -6.94 -0.16
CA PHE A 12 12.06 -6.04 0.34
C PHE A 12 11.21 -5.47 -0.80
N CYS A 13 11.81 -5.07 -1.93
CA CYS A 13 11.06 -4.60 -3.10
C CYS A 13 10.14 -5.68 -3.67
N ILE A 14 10.61 -6.93 -3.77
CA ILE A 14 9.79 -8.06 -4.21
C ILE A 14 8.61 -8.22 -3.25
N TYR A 15 8.86 -8.32 -1.94
CA TYR A 15 7.78 -8.44 -0.95
C TYR A 15 6.75 -7.32 -1.09
N LEU A 16 7.21 -6.07 -1.22
CA LEU A 16 6.33 -4.91 -1.36
C LEU A 16 5.42 -5.00 -2.58
N LEU A 17 5.94 -5.43 -3.74
CA LEU A 17 5.14 -5.57 -4.96
C LEU A 17 4.12 -6.72 -4.89
N MET A 18 4.36 -7.73 -4.06
CA MET A 18 3.40 -8.81 -3.82
C MET A 18 2.18 -8.35 -3.01
N SER A 19 2.24 -7.17 -2.38
CA SER A 19 1.15 -6.61 -1.57
C SER A 19 0.11 -5.81 -2.36
N TYR A 20 0.14 -5.87 -3.70
CA TYR A 20 -0.77 -5.11 -4.58
C TYR A 20 -1.87 -6.02 -5.18
N PRO A 21 -3.00 -6.25 -4.48
CA PRO A 21 -3.97 -7.30 -4.83
C PRO A 21 -4.70 -7.10 -6.17
N PHE A 22 -4.61 -5.91 -6.76
CA PHE A 22 -5.28 -5.57 -8.02
C PHE A 22 -4.32 -5.29 -9.17
N ALA A 23 -3.01 -5.48 -8.96
CA ALA A 23 -2.01 -5.21 -9.98
C ALA A 23 -2.08 -6.31 -11.05
N SER A 24 -2.83 -6.04 -12.11
CA SER A 24 -3.16 -6.99 -13.17
C SER A 24 -3.05 -6.33 -14.55
N ASP A 25 -2.89 -7.15 -15.58
CA ASP A 25 -3.00 -6.75 -16.98
C ASP A 25 -4.19 -7.49 -17.59
N HIS A 26 -5.23 -6.74 -17.94
CA HIS A 26 -6.45 -7.29 -18.52
C HIS A 26 -6.25 -7.77 -19.97
N GLU A 27 -5.24 -7.29 -20.69
CA GLU A 27 -4.98 -7.72 -22.07
C GLU A 27 -4.31 -9.10 -22.11
N THR A 28 -3.40 -9.35 -21.18
CA THR A 28 -2.65 -10.62 -21.09
C THR A 28 -3.21 -11.59 -20.05
N GLU A 29 -4.24 -11.18 -19.30
CA GLU A 29 -4.83 -11.93 -18.17
C GLU A 29 -3.79 -12.37 -17.14
N SER A 30 -2.76 -11.55 -16.91
CA SER A 30 -1.66 -11.86 -15.98
C SER A 30 -1.63 -10.92 -14.78
N MET A 31 -1.02 -11.39 -13.71
CA MET A 31 -0.89 -10.66 -12.45
C MET A 31 0.55 -10.21 -12.21
N LEU A 32 0.73 -9.17 -11.40
CA LEU A 32 2.07 -8.67 -11.05
C LEU A 32 2.91 -9.73 -10.31
N ASP A 33 2.29 -10.53 -9.44
CA ASP A 33 2.98 -11.59 -8.69
C ASP A 33 3.53 -12.70 -9.60
N GLU A 34 2.79 -13.07 -10.65
CA GLU A 34 3.25 -13.98 -11.70
C GLU A 34 4.48 -13.40 -12.41
N PHE A 35 4.39 -12.13 -12.84
CA PHE A 35 5.51 -11.44 -13.49
C PHE A 35 6.75 -11.38 -12.58
N ILE A 36 6.58 -11.06 -11.30
CA ILE A 36 7.70 -11.01 -10.36
C ILE A 36 8.31 -12.40 -10.16
N SER A 37 7.48 -13.43 -10.01
CA SER A 37 7.92 -14.82 -9.81
C SER A 37 8.69 -15.39 -11.01
N ASP A 38 8.32 -15.00 -12.24
CA ASP A 38 8.98 -15.45 -13.46
C ASP A 38 10.33 -14.78 -13.70
N HIS A 39 10.53 -13.57 -13.16
CA HIS A 39 11.67 -12.72 -13.49
C HIS A 39 12.68 -12.52 -12.34
N TYR A 40 12.29 -12.84 -11.10
CA TYR A 40 13.11 -12.63 -9.91
C TYR A 40 13.10 -13.84 -8.97
N GLN A 41 14.19 -14.01 -8.24
CA GLN A 41 14.26 -15.01 -7.19
C GLN A 41 13.46 -14.51 -5.98
N MET A 42 12.41 -15.24 -5.60
CA MET A 42 11.63 -14.91 -4.41
C MET A 42 12.52 -14.99 -3.15
N PRO A 43 12.30 -14.10 -2.16
CA PRO A 43 12.98 -14.16 -0.87
C PRO A 43 12.80 -15.55 -0.26
N ASP A 44 13.85 -16.08 0.37
CA ASP A 44 13.75 -17.39 1.02
C ASP A 44 12.84 -17.35 2.26
N GLN A 45 12.48 -18.54 2.75
CA GLN A 45 11.58 -18.69 3.89
C GLN A 45 12.15 -18.08 5.18
N GLU A 46 13.47 -18.08 5.36
CA GLU A 46 14.11 -17.50 6.56
C GLU A 46 13.95 -15.98 6.55
N TRP A 47 14.21 -15.34 5.41
CA TRP A 47 13.98 -13.91 5.22
C TRP A 47 12.51 -13.54 5.41
N GLN A 48 11.59 -14.31 4.82
CA GLN A 48 10.15 -14.06 4.98
C GLN A 48 9.71 -14.19 6.43
N THR A 49 10.16 -15.24 7.14
CA THR A 49 9.80 -15.45 8.56
C THR A 49 10.37 -14.37 9.46
N GLU A 50 11.58 -13.86 9.18
CA GLU A 50 12.15 -12.73 9.92
C GLU A 50 11.30 -11.45 9.72
N LEU A 51 10.76 -11.24 8.51
CA LEU A 51 9.92 -10.09 8.22
C LEU A 51 8.55 -10.23 8.88
N THR A 52 7.88 -11.34 8.62
CA THR A 52 6.45 -11.50 8.90
C THR A 52 6.16 -12.15 10.25
N GLY A 53 7.18 -12.74 10.88
CA GLY A 53 6.99 -13.70 11.96
C GLY A 53 6.54 -15.07 11.43
N GLU A 54 6.30 -16.00 12.36
CA GLU A 54 5.90 -17.37 12.03
C GLU A 54 4.42 -17.45 11.60
N ALA A 55 4.15 -18.15 10.50
CA ALA A 55 2.78 -18.47 10.11
C ALA A 55 2.13 -19.40 11.14
N LYS A 56 1.02 -18.97 11.75
CA LYS A 56 0.30 -19.79 12.72
C LYS A 56 -0.22 -21.08 12.05
N HIS A 57 0.37 -22.22 12.38
CA HIS A 57 -0.29 -23.49 12.14
C HIS A 57 -1.45 -23.59 13.14
N HIS A 58 -2.69 -23.67 12.65
CA HIS A 58 -3.90 -23.89 13.43
C HIS A 58 -3.89 -25.28 14.10
N ASN A 59 -2.98 -25.51 15.05
CA ASN A 59 -2.83 -26.76 15.80
C ASN A 59 -3.18 -26.58 17.28
N GLY A 60 -4.22 -25.78 17.57
CA GLY A 60 -5.03 -25.88 18.79
C GLY A 60 -4.36 -25.53 20.13
N ASN A 61 -3.12 -25.02 20.14
CA ASN A 61 -2.48 -24.52 21.35
C ASN A 61 -2.29 -23.00 21.23
N ASP A 62 -2.50 -22.33 22.37
CA ASP A 62 -2.53 -20.88 22.62
C ASP A 62 -1.88 -20.04 21.53
N ALA A 63 -2.68 -19.14 20.94
CA ALA A 63 -2.24 -18.20 19.92
C ALA A 63 -1.02 -17.43 20.44
N GLN A 64 0.17 -17.78 19.95
CA GLN A 64 1.35 -16.97 20.18
C GLN A 64 1.08 -15.55 19.66
N ASP A 65 1.49 -14.56 20.45
CA ASP A 65 1.48 -13.17 20.02
C ASP A 65 2.32 -13.05 18.74
N TRP A 66 1.88 -12.19 17.81
CA TRP A 66 2.62 -11.94 16.57
C TRP A 66 4.02 -11.40 16.89
N ASN A 67 5.03 -11.92 16.20
CA ASN A 67 6.45 -11.64 16.42
C ASN A 67 7.16 -11.16 15.15
N GLY A 68 6.42 -10.66 14.17
CA GLY A 68 6.98 -10.06 12.96
C GLY A 68 7.52 -8.66 13.19
N THR A 69 7.86 -7.99 12.09
CA THR A 69 8.48 -6.67 12.12
C THR A 69 7.45 -5.57 11.93
N THR A 70 7.59 -4.49 12.70
CA THR A 70 6.91 -3.21 12.44
C THR A 70 7.91 -2.19 11.89
N LEU A 71 7.67 -1.69 10.69
CA LEU A 71 8.36 -0.51 10.16
C LEU A 71 7.68 0.75 10.70
N GLN A 72 8.47 1.70 11.19
CA GLN A 72 8.02 2.99 11.67
C GLN A 72 8.68 4.09 10.85
N LEU A 73 7.87 4.96 10.24
CA LEU A 73 8.34 6.09 9.44
C LEU A 73 7.60 7.36 9.87
N GLU A 74 8.35 8.35 10.34
CA GLU A 74 7.77 9.66 10.63
C GLU A 74 7.32 10.33 9.32
N ILE A 75 6.07 10.76 9.26
CA ILE A 75 5.52 11.54 8.15
C ILE A 75 5.72 13.03 8.44
N ASN A 76 5.36 13.45 9.65
CA ASN A 76 5.59 14.79 10.19
C ASN A 76 5.50 14.74 11.74
N GLU A 77 5.62 15.90 12.40
CA GLU A 77 5.57 16.00 13.88
C GLU A 77 4.30 15.42 14.52
N ALA A 78 3.21 15.28 13.76
CA ALA A 78 1.91 14.81 14.26
C ALA A 78 1.58 13.36 13.85
N VAL A 79 2.25 12.81 12.84
CA VAL A 79 1.89 11.51 12.25
C VAL A 79 3.12 10.65 12.00
N THR A 80 3.07 9.43 12.53
CA THR A 80 3.97 8.33 12.19
C THR A 80 3.21 7.25 11.46
N LEU A 81 3.75 6.76 10.34
CA LEU A 81 3.30 5.56 9.65
C LEU A 81 3.87 4.33 10.35
N PHE A 82 2.99 3.40 10.72
CA PHE A 82 3.34 2.06 11.16
C PHE A 82 2.91 1.07 10.08
N VAL A 83 3.82 0.19 9.69
CA VAL A 83 3.54 -0.91 8.76
C VAL A 83 3.92 -2.21 9.45
N GLU A 84 2.93 -3.03 9.74
CA GLU A 84 3.12 -4.35 10.35
C GLU A 84 3.11 -5.42 9.28
N TYR A 85 4.15 -6.23 9.25
CA TYR A 85 4.27 -7.34 8.31
C TYR A 85 3.83 -8.63 9.01
N HIS A 86 2.70 -9.18 8.58
CA HIS A 86 2.17 -10.43 9.08
C HIS A 86 2.30 -11.52 8.02
N PRO A 87 2.20 -12.80 8.39
CA PRO A 87 2.11 -13.86 7.40
C PRO A 87 0.83 -13.63 6.58
N TYR A 88 0.98 -13.49 5.26
CA TYR A 88 -0.11 -13.30 4.29
C TYR A 88 -0.83 -11.95 4.29
N GLU A 89 -0.45 -10.98 5.13
CA GLU A 89 -1.01 -9.62 5.08
C GLU A 89 -0.01 -8.56 5.54
N THR A 90 -0.15 -7.34 5.02
CA THR A 90 0.53 -6.15 5.54
C THR A 90 -0.52 -5.20 6.08
N ILE A 91 -0.33 -4.67 7.29
CA ILE A 91 -1.29 -3.80 7.96
C ILE A 91 -0.69 -2.40 8.13
N PHE A 92 -1.50 -1.38 7.85
CA PHE A 92 -1.08 0.02 7.84
C PHE A 92 -1.81 0.83 8.89
N PHE A 93 -1.07 1.68 9.60
CA PHE A 93 -1.62 2.64 10.55
C PHE A 93 -0.96 4.01 10.38
N PHE A 94 -1.74 5.06 10.59
CA PHE A 94 -1.18 6.35 10.99
C PHE A 94 -1.43 6.52 12.49
N ASN A 95 -0.35 6.65 13.26
CA ASN A 95 -0.41 6.55 14.72
C ASN A 95 -1.13 5.25 15.12
N GLU A 96 -2.21 5.34 15.89
CA GLU A 96 -3.04 4.19 16.28
C GLU A 96 -4.26 3.98 15.37
N VAL A 97 -4.43 4.81 14.33
CA VAL A 97 -5.58 4.75 13.43
C VAL A 97 -5.31 3.77 12.30
N TYR A 98 -6.11 2.71 12.26
CA TYR A 98 -6.08 1.70 11.21
C TYR A 98 -6.39 2.30 9.84
N LEU A 99 -5.53 2.04 8.87
CA LEU A 99 -5.72 2.47 7.49
C LEU A 99 -6.09 1.33 6.55
N GLY A 100 -5.76 0.09 6.87
CA GLY A 100 -6.05 -1.03 5.99
C GLY A 100 -5.09 -2.20 6.10
N ASN A 101 -5.43 -3.28 5.38
CA ASN A 101 -4.61 -4.47 5.18
C ASN A 101 -4.66 -4.95 3.71
N THR A 102 -3.63 -5.66 3.26
CA THR A 102 -3.52 -6.24 1.90
C THR A 102 -3.80 -7.75 1.83
N GLY A 103 -4.36 -8.35 2.89
CA GLY A 103 -4.61 -9.80 2.97
C GLY A 103 -5.84 -10.28 2.18
N GLY A 104 -6.21 -11.55 2.38
CA GLY A 104 -7.34 -12.20 1.68
C GLY A 104 -8.71 -11.55 1.91
N HIS A 105 -8.85 -10.75 2.98
CA HIS A 105 -10.02 -9.90 3.27
C HIS A 105 -9.60 -8.43 3.34
N PHE A 106 -8.81 -7.98 2.36
CA PHE A 106 -8.27 -6.62 2.33
C PHE A 106 -9.36 -5.56 2.51
N ARG A 107 -8.96 -4.53 3.25
CA ARG A 107 -9.67 -3.26 3.40
C ARG A 107 -8.63 -2.17 3.39
N LEU A 108 -8.87 -1.07 2.70
CA LEU A 108 -7.86 -0.04 2.45
C LEU A 108 -8.50 1.32 2.63
N SER A 109 -7.80 2.32 3.15
CA SER A 109 -8.36 3.68 3.30
C SER A 109 -8.64 4.36 1.96
N LEU A 110 -7.91 3.93 0.92
CA LEU A 110 -8.04 4.40 -0.44
C LEU A 110 -7.93 5.93 -0.51
N LEU A 111 -6.73 6.48 -0.36
CA LEU A 111 -6.33 7.87 -0.54
C LEU A 111 -6.64 8.36 -1.95
N LYS A 112 -7.06 9.62 -2.10
CA LYS A 112 -7.04 10.30 -3.39
C LYS A 112 -5.58 10.47 -3.83
N TRP A 113 -5.30 10.42 -5.13
CA TRP A 113 -3.95 10.67 -5.66
C TRP A 113 -3.32 11.96 -5.12
N THR A 114 -4.11 13.04 -5.03
CA THR A 114 -3.64 14.33 -4.47
C THR A 114 -3.35 14.30 -2.97
N GLU A 115 -4.10 13.52 -2.18
CA GLU A 115 -3.83 13.34 -0.74
C GLU A 115 -2.51 12.59 -0.56
N PHE A 116 -2.33 11.51 -1.33
CA PHE A 116 -1.10 10.72 -1.34
C PHE A 116 0.12 11.56 -1.68
N LEU A 117 0.08 12.34 -2.77
CA LEU A 117 1.19 13.20 -3.16
C LEU A 117 1.56 14.20 -2.06
N GLN A 118 0.58 14.84 -1.40
CA GLN A 118 0.85 15.77 -0.30
C GLN A 118 1.48 15.09 0.91
N ILE A 119 1.12 13.85 1.22
CA ILE A 119 1.69 13.09 2.35
C ILE A 119 3.17 12.80 2.12
N ILE A 120 3.55 12.43 0.90
CA ILE A 120 4.93 12.03 0.55
C ILE A 120 5.83 13.21 0.14
N GLU A 121 5.24 14.38 -0.13
CA GLU A 121 5.99 15.55 -0.60
C GLU A 121 6.99 16.03 0.46
N ASN A 122 8.21 16.36 0.03
CA ASN A 122 9.28 16.90 0.88
C ASN A 122 9.66 16.02 2.08
N ARG A 123 9.39 14.71 2.01
CA ARG A 123 9.83 13.73 3.03
C ARG A 123 11.18 13.13 2.66
N GLU A 124 12.08 13.02 3.63
CA GLU A 124 13.38 12.35 3.43
C GLU A 124 13.19 10.91 2.91
N SER A 125 12.18 10.21 3.42
CA SER A 125 11.81 8.83 3.04
C SER A 125 10.84 8.74 1.86
N SER A 126 10.68 9.80 1.06
CA SER A 126 9.63 9.88 0.01
C SER A 126 9.64 8.71 -0.97
N GLY A 127 10.80 8.15 -1.31
CA GLY A 127 10.91 6.98 -2.19
C GLY A 127 10.29 5.70 -1.61
N LEU A 128 10.59 5.40 -0.34
CA LEU A 128 10.02 4.25 0.37
C LEU A 128 8.53 4.47 0.68
N LEU A 129 8.19 5.68 1.17
CA LEU A 129 6.82 6.08 1.47
C LEU A 129 5.91 5.98 0.25
N PHE A 130 6.42 6.31 -0.94
CA PHE A 130 5.68 6.20 -2.19
C PHE A 130 5.14 4.78 -2.36
N PHE A 131 6.00 3.77 -2.37
CA PHE A 131 5.56 2.39 -2.62
C PHE A 131 4.82 1.74 -1.44
N LEU A 132 5.06 2.18 -0.21
CA LEU A 132 4.25 1.69 0.92
C LEU A 132 2.80 2.19 0.81
N LEU A 133 2.64 3.50 0.64
CA LEU A 133 1.31 4.11 0.64
C LEU A 133 0.57 3.92 -0.68
N LEU A 134 1.24 3.62 -1.80
CA LEU A 134 0.59 3.38 -3.10
C LEU A 134 -0.45 2.24 -3.03
N THR A 135 -0.24 1.23 -2.16
CA THR A 135 -1.21 0.16 -1.87
C THR A 135 -2.54 0.68 -1.30
N LEU A 136 -2.53 1.89 -0.75
CA LEU A 136 -3.68 2.57 -0.16
C LEU A 136 -4.24 3.65 -1.08
N VAL A 137 -3.92 3.70 -2.38
CA VAL A 137 -4.31 4.82 -3.26
C VAL A 137 -5.35 4.40 -4.30
N VAL A 138 -6.26 5.33 -4.61
CA VAL A 138 -7.15 5.26 -5.77
C VAL A 138 -7.00 6.53 -6.58
N GLY A 139 -6.68 6.36 -7.86
CA GLY A 139 -6.67 7.43 -8.85
C GLY A 139 -7.95 7.44 -9.68
N ALA A 140 -8.24 8.59 -10.27
CA ALA A 140 -9.27 8.73 -11.28
C ALA A 140 -8.79 8.20 -12.65
N ALA A 141 -9.73 7.85 -13.53
CA ALA A 141 -9.43 7.28 -14.84
C ALA A 141 -8.54 8.19 -15.71
N ASP A 142 -8.76 9.50 -15.65
CA ASP A 142 -7.98 10.52 -16.37
C ASP A 142 -6.60 10.77 -15.76
N GLU A 143 -6.33 10.27 -14.54
CA GLU A 143 -5.00 10.34 -13.90
C GLU A 143 -4.09 9.16 -14.28
N LYS A 144 -4.62 8.10 -14.94
CA LYS A 144 -3.90 6.83 -15.16
C LYS A 144 -2.52 6.98 -15.81
N GLU A 145 -2.43 7.77 -16.88
CA GLU A 145 -1.16 8.00 -17.57
C GLU A 145 -0.16 8.77 -16.70
N MET A 146 -0.63 9.78 -15.96
CA MET A 146 0.21 10.55 -15.03
C MET A 146 0.73 9.66 -13.90
N ILE A 147 -0.15 8.87 -13.28
CA ILE A 147 0.17 7.93 -12.21
C ILE A 147 1.20 6.91 -12.69
N ARG A 148 0.98 6.31 -13.87
CA ARG A 148 1.93 5.37 -14.48
C ARG A 148 3.31 5.99 -14.67
N ASN A 149 3.37 7.21 -15.21
CA ASN A 149 4.64 7.90 -15.45
C ASN A 149 5.37 8.18 -14.12
N GLU A 150 4.68 8.62 -13.08
CA GLU A 150 5.26 8.85 -11.76
C GLU A 150 5.79 7.55 -11.15
N ILE A 151 5.01 6.46 -11.20
CA ILE A 151 5.44 5.13 -10.73
C ILE A 151 6.72 4.69 -11.47
N GLU A 152 6.76 4.82 -12.79
CA GLU A 152 7.94 4.46 -13.58
C GLU A 152 9.18 5.28 -13.18
N GLN A 153 9.02 6.59 -12.92
CA GLN A 153 10.13 7.40 -12.41
C GLN A 153 10.61 6.92 -11.04
N ARG A 154 9.69 6.56 -10.13
CA ARG A 154 10.00 6.08 -8.79
C ARG A 154 10.63 4.68 -8.81
N LEU A 155 10.33 3.84 -9.79
CA LEU A 155 10.98 2.53 -9.92
C LEU A 155 12.48 2.63 -10.17
N LYS A 156 12.99 3.78 -10.67
CA LYS A 156 14.42 3.99 -10.93
C LYS A 156 15.31 3.97 -9.70
N ILE A 157 14.74 4.24 -8.51
CA ILE A 157 15.47 4.14 -7.24
C ILE A 157 15.40 2.75 -6.62
N THR A 158 14.66 1.83 -7.24
CA THR A 158 14.48 0.46 -6.73
C THR A 158 15.55 -0.49 -7.25
N ALA A 159 15.64 -1.68 -6.64
CA ALA A 159 16.54 -2.74 -7.10
C ALA A 159 16.07 -3.45 -8.39
N PHE A 160 14.90 -3.12 -8.93
CA PHE A 160 14.38 -3.77 -10.14
C PHE A 160 15.15 -3.38 -11.40
N LYS A 161 15.23 -4.31 -12.35
CA LYS A 161 15.89 -4.06 -13.65
C LYS A 161 15.17 -2.96 -14.41
N ALA A 162 15.92 -2.04 -15.01
CA ALA A 162 15.38 -0.91 -15.75
C ALA A 162 14.42 -1.31 -16.88
N GLU A 163 14.69 -2.44 -17.55
CA GLU A 163 13.84 -2.99 -18.60
C GLU A 163 12.47 -3.47 -18.11
N HIS A 164 12.32 -3.73 -16.80
CA HIS A 164 11.05 -4.13 -16.18
C HIS A 164 10.25 -2.94 -15.64
N HIS A 165 10.84 -1.74 -15.51
CA HIS A 165 10.15 -0.58 -14.92
C HIS A 165 8.84 -0.22 -15.64
N PRO A 166 8.78 -0.15 -16.99
CA PRO A 166 7.54 0.21 -17.68
C PRO A 166 6.42 -0.83 -17.52
N ILE A 167 6.78 -2.10 -17.35
CA ILE A 167 5.86 -3.23 -17.18
C ILE A 167 5.31 -3.21 -15.74
N ILE A 168 6.18 -3.10 -14.74
CA ILE A 168 5.77 -2.97 -13.33
C ILE A 168 4.91 -1.73 -13.14
N ALA A 169 5.28 -0.59 -13.74
CA ALA A 169 4.50 0.64 -13.66
C ALA A 169 3.09 0.49 -14.25
N MET A 170 2.94 -0.26 -15.33
CA MET A 170 1.63 -0.59 -15.89
C MET A 170 0.77 -1.37 -14.89
N TYR A 171 1.28 -2.48 -14.36
CA TYR A 171 0.57 -3.29 -13.35
C TYR A 171 0.14 -2.46 -12.14
N LEU A 172 1.06 -1.66 -11.59
CA LEU A 172 0.77 -0.80 -10.44
C LEU A 172 -0.23 0.31 -10.79
N SER A 173 -0.19 0.87 -12.00
CA SER A 173 -1.20 1.85 -12.43
C SER A 173 -2.59 1.24 -12.56
N ASN A 174 -2.71 -0.02 -12.97
CA ASN A 174 -3.98 -0.75 -13.01
C ASN A 174 -4.49 -1.12 -11.60
N HIS A 175 -3.59 -1.29 -10.63
CA HIS A 175 -3.99 -1.41 -9.22
C HIS A 175 -4.62 -0.12 -8.68
N VAL A 176 -4.02 1.02 -9.00
CA VAL A 176 -4.42 2.33 -8.48
C VAL A 176 -5.66 2.88 -9.19
N VAL A 177 -5.77 2.66 -10.50
CA VAL A 177 -6.86 3.16 -11.33
C VAL A 177 -7.69 2.00 -11.85
N PHE A 178 -8.91 1.90 -11.31
CA PHE A 178 -9.86 0.87 -11.70
C PHE A 178 -10.63 1.29 -12.96
N ASP A 179 -10.75 0.38 -13.91
CA ASP A 179 -11.61 0.54 -15.08
C ASP A 179 -13.08 0.27 -14.69
N GLU A 180 -13.65 1.13 -13.83
CA GLU A 180 -15.05 1.06 -13.39
C GLU A 180 -15.90 2.16 -14.08
N ASP A 181 -17.18 1.87 -14.31
CA ASP A 181 -18.14 2.77 -14.96
C ASP A 181 -18.48 4.04 -14.14
N ASP A 182 -18.06 4.13 -12.87
CA ASP A 182 -18.29 5.29 -12.01
C ASP A 182 -17.09 6.23 -12.05
N ALA A 183 -17.26 7.37 -12.73
CA ALA A 183 -16.20 8.37 -12.88
C ALA A 183 -15.79 9.04 -11.55
N GLU A 184 -16.62 8.99 -10.51
CA GLU A 184 -16.36 9.69 -9.24
C GLU A 184 -16.25 8.69 -8.07
N MET A 185 -15.01 8.24 -7.79
CA MET A 185 -14.72 7.32 -6.67
C MET A 185 -14.95 7.94 -5.29
N PHE A 186 -14.78 9.26 -5.19
CA PHE A 186 -14.88 10.01 -3.94
C PHE A 186 -15.99 11.03 -3.97
N PHE A 187 -16.60 11.26 -2.81
CA PHE A 187 -17.55 12.35 -2.60
C PHE A 187 -17.36 12.93 -1.20
N GLU A 188 -17.85 14.15 -0.98
CA GLU A 188 -17.81 14.80 0.33
C GLU A 188 -19.16 14.65 1.03
N ASP A 189 -19.14 14.04 2.22
CA ASP A 189 -20.28 13.99 3.13
C ASP A 189 -20.13 15.07 4.22
N PRO A 190 -21.16 15.89 4.50
CA PRO A 190 -21.07 16.97 5.48
C PRO A 190 -20.74 16.51 6.92
N LYS A 191 -21.05 15.26 7.27
CA LYS A 191 -20.82 14.68 8.59
C LYS A 191 -19.53 13.87 8.64
N LEU A 192 -19.28 13.06 7.62
CA LEU A 192 -18.16 12.10 7.62
C LEU A 192 -16.88 12.67 7.00
N GLY A 193 -16.99 13.74 6.20
CA GLY A 193 -15.90 14.24 5.38
C GLY A 193 -15.77 13.47 4.05
N THR A 194 -14.54 13.24 3.60
CA THR A 194 -14.29 12.53 2.35
C THR A 194 -14.66 11.06 2.47
N CYS A 195 -15.55 10.57 1.61
CA CYS A 195 -15.97 9.17 1.53
C CYS A 195 -15.56 8.55 0.19
N CYS A 196 -15.32 7.24 0.19
CA CYS A 196 -15.04 6.45 -1.01
C CYS A 196 -16.18 5.46 -1.26
N LYS A 197 -16.61 5.33 -2.52
CA LYS A 197 -17.72 4.43 -2.88
C LYS A 197 -17.34 2.95 -2.84
N ARG A 198 -16.05 2.60 -2.94
CA ARG A 198 -15.58 1.20 -2.96
C ARG A 198 -15.89 0.51 -1.64
N ASN A 199 -16.50 -0.67 -1.71
CA ASN A 199 -16.92 -1.48 -0.56
C ASN A 199 -15.76 -1.93 0.35
N HIS A 200 -14.55 -2.06 -0.21
CA HIS A 200 -13.33 -2.39 0.53
C HIS A 200 -12.63 -1.14 1.11
N SER A 201 -13.22 0.04 0.96
CA SER A 201 -12.64 1.25 1.53
C SER A 201 -12.94 1.37 3.03
N GLU A 202 -11.97 1.75 3.85
CA GLU A 202 -12.24 2.16 5.25
C GLU A 202 -13.09 3.44 5.29
N ARG A 203 -12.94 4.30 4.29
CA ARG A 203 -13.77 5.50 4.06
C ARG A 203 -15.14 5.22 3.41
N ASN A 204 -15.60 3.97 3.35
CA ASN A 204 -16.92 3.66 2.79
C ASN A 204 -18.03 4.12 3.74
N PRO A 205 -19.08 4.83 3.28
CA PRO A 205 -20.17 5.32 4.14
C PRO A 205 -20.99 4.22 4.83
N LYS A 206 -20.81 2.95 4.46
CA LYS A 206 -21.43 1.79 5.13
C LYS A 206 -20.64 1.31 6.36
N ASN A 207 -19.43 1.80 6.59
CA ASN A 207 -18.64 1.50 7.78
C ASN A 207 -19.09 2.34 8.97
N ASN A 208 -18.45 2.15 10.13
CA ASN A 208 -18.72 2.94 11.32
C ASN A 208 -18.35 4.42 11.10
N GLU A 209 -19.25 5.33 11.48
CA GLU A 209 -19.06 6.77 11.27
C GLU A 209 -17.86 7.33 12.04
N GLU A 210 -17.63 6.89 13.28
CA GLU A 210 -16.51 7.35 14.11
C GLU A 210 -15.17 6.92 13.50
N GLU A 211 -15.08 5.69 12.99
CA GLU A 211 -13.88 5.17 12.32
C GLU A 211 -13.57 5.97 11.04
N ILE A 212 -14.58 6.28 10.22
CA ILE A 212 -14.40 7.10 9.01
C ILE A 212 -13.88 8.49 9.38
N ILE A 213 -14.44 9.11 10.41
CA ILE A 213 -14.01 10.42 10.90
C ILE A 213 -12.55 10.36 11.37
N MET A 214 -12.18 9.36 12.17
CA MET A 214 -10.80 9.18 12.65
C MET A 214 -9.80 9.01 11.49
N VAL A 215 -10.13 8.19 10.49
CA VAL A 215 -9.32 8.01 9.28
C VAL A 215 -9.15 9.33 8.53
N ASN A 216 -10.25 10.07 8.32
CA ASN A 216 -10.19 11.35 7.63
C ASN A 216 -9.40 12.42 8.41
N GLU A 217 -9.50 12.44 9.74
CA GLU A 217 -8.74 13.35 10.58
C GLU A 217 -7.24 13.06 10.54
N VAL A 218 -6.84 11.78 10.66
CA VAL A 218 -5.41 11.44 10.64
C VAL A 218 -4.77 11.67 9.27
N ILE A 219 -5.50 11.44 8.16
CA ILE A 219 -5.04 11.79 6.81
C ILE A 219 -4.82 13.30 6.68
N LYS A 220 -5.74 14.13 7.20
CA LYS A 220 -5.57 15.59 7.21
C LYS A 220 -4.36 16.03 8.04
N LEU A 221 -4.05 15.35 9.13
CA LEU A 221 -2.84 15.60 9.91
C LEU A 221 -1.58 15.23 9.11
N ALA A 222 -1.60 14.10 8.40
CA ALA A 222 -0.48 13.60 7.61
C ALA A 222 -0.12 14.53 6.43
N MET A 223 -1.12 15.20 5.85
CA MET A 223 -0.94 16.17 4.76
C MET A 223 -0.35 17.53 5.21
N ARG A 224 -0.19 17.77 6.52
CA ARG A 224 0.41 19.03 6.98
C ARG A 224 1.88 19.11 6.53
N PRO A 225 2.36 20.29 6.12
CA PRO A 225 3.78 20.51 5.88
C PRO A 225 4.58 20.16 7.14
N SER A 226 5.77 19.57 6.94
CA SER A 226 6.76 19.41 8.02
C SER A 226 7.41 20.75 8.36
#